data_AF-A0A7J7ENJ8-F1
#
_entry.id   AF-A0A7J7ENJ8-F1
#
_cell.length_a   1.000
_cell.length_b   1.000
_cell.length_c   1.000
_cell.angle_alpha   90.00
_cell.angle_beta   90.00
_cell.angle_gamma   90.00
#
_symmetry.space_group_name_H-M   'P 1'
#
loop_
_entity.id
_entity.type
_entity.pdbx_description
1 polymer ?
#
loop_
_entity_poly.entity_id
_entity_poly.type
_entity_poly.pdbx_seq_one_letter_code
_entity_poly.pdbx_strand_id
1 'polypeptide(L)'
;MGNGCYNIVATVLLVMNFERTRSITQDSCSNCPAGNFCGKDKNQICLPCPPNSFSSTSGQKTCDICRQCQGVFRTKKACSPTSNAECECISGFHCLGAGCTMCEQDCKQGQELTKEGCQDCCFGTFNDQKRGVCRPWTNCSLDGKSVLVNGTKERDVVCGPTSADFSPGGHTPQLIIFLALTSSTALFLVFFLVLRFSVVKQGRKKLLYIFKQPQTAQEEDACSCRFPEEEEGECEL
;
A
#
# COMPACT_ATOMS: atom_id res chain seq x y z
N MET A 1 -80.41 -62.39 -4.64
CA MET A 1 -79.57 -61.27 -4.16
C MET A 1 -78.06 -61.59 -4.22
N GLY A 2 -77.55 -62.27 -5.27
CA GLY A 2 -76.14 -62.69 -5.33
C GLY A 2 -75.26 -61.94 -6.34
N ASN A 3 -75.86 -61.29 -7.35
CA ASN A 3 -75.12 -60.78 -8.50
C ASN A 3 -74.52 -59.37 -8.28
N GLY A 4 -75.10 -58.57 -7.37
CA GLY A 4 -74.63 -57.20 -7.10
C GLY A 4 -73.35 -57.15 -6.27
N CYS A 5 -73.25 -57.96 -5.20
CA CYS A 5 -72.05 -58.01 -4.36
C CYS A 5 -70.83 -58.57 -5.09
N TYR A 6 -71.01 -59.58 -5.95
CA TYR A 6 -69.90 -60.15 -6.72
C TYR A 6 -69.26 -59.11 -7.64
N ASN A 7 -70.09 -58.34 -8.35
CA ASN A 7 -69.59 -57.29 -9.23
C ASN A 7 -68.84 -56.20 -8.45
N ILE A 8 -69.37 -55.73 -7.31
CA ILE A 8 -68.70 -54.72 -6.49
C ILE A 8 -67.34 -55.21 -5.95
N VAL A 9 -67.28 -56.44 -5.45
CA VAL A 9 -66.03 -57.05 -4.96
C VAL A 9 -65.01 -57.20 -6.09
N ALA A 10 -65.45 -57.61 -7.28
CA ALA A 10 -64.58 -57.69 -8.45
C ALA A 10 -64.03 -56.32 -8.85
N THR A 11 -64.85 -55.27 -8.86
CA THR A 11 -64.39 -53.91 -9.20
C THR A 11 -63.39 -53.38 -8.18
N VAL A 12 -63.61 -53.59 -6.88
CA VAL A 12 -62.70 -53.16 -5.82
C VAL A 12 -61.36 -53.89 -5.92
N LEU A 13 -61.36 -55.20 -6.18
CA LEU A 13 -60.13 -55.98 -6.39
C LEU A 13 -59.35 -55.53 -7.63
N LEU A 14 -60.04 -55.16 -8.71
CA LEU A 14 -59.41 -54.63 -9.92
C LEU A 14 -58.79 -53.24 -9.67
N VAL A 15 -59.48 -52.35 -8.94
CA VAL A 15 -58.95 -51.02 -8.58
C VAL A 15 -57.74 -51.14 -7.65
N MET A 16 -57.81 -51.98 -6.61
CA MET A 16 -56.70 -52.22 -5.69
C MET A 16 -55.48 -52.85 -6.38
N ASN A 17 -55.69 -53.78 -7.33
CA ASN A 17 -54.60 -54.34 -8.14
C ASN A 17 -54.01 -53.29 -9.08
N PHE A 18 -54.84 -52.43 -9.68
CA PHE A 18 -54.40 -51.35 -10.56
C PHE A 18 -53.55 -50.31 -9.80
N GLU A 19 -54.00 -49.89 -8.62
CA GLU A 19 -53.26 -48.98 -7.72
C GLU A 19 -51.94 -49.61 -7.23
N ARG A 20 -51.94 -50.90 -6.91
CA ARG A 20 -50.73 -51.65 -6.54
C ARG A 20 -49.71 -51.74 -7.68
N THR A 21 -50.14 -51.95 -8.93
CA THR A 21 -49.23 -51.92 -10.09
C THR A 21 -48.71 -50.52 -10.44
N ARG A 22 -49.48 -49.46 -10.14
CA ARG A 22 -49.06 -48.07 -10.39
C ARG A 22 -48.02 -47.59 -9.39
N SER A 23 -48.11 -48.00 -8.12
CA SER A 23 -47.11 -47.70 -7.08
C SER A 23 -45.77 -48.39 -7.34
N ILE A 24 -45.75 -49.67 -7.72
CA ILE A 24 -44.50 -50.43 -7.97
C ILE A 24 -43.65 -49.84 -9.11
N THR A 25 -44.27 -49.24 -10.13
CA THR A 25 -43.55 -48.63 -11.27
C THR A 25 -43.07 -47.21 -11.01
N GLN A 26 -43.64 -46.52 -10.01
CA GLN A 26 -43.30 -45.12 -9.68
C GLN A 26 -42.35 -45.01 -8.48
N ASP A 27 -42.42 -45.92 -7.50
CA ASP A 27 -41.55 -45.94 -6.31
C ASP A 27 -40.12 -46.41 -6.59
N SER A 28 -39.93 -47.29 -7.58
CA SER A 28 -38.60 -47.84 -7.85
C SER A 28 -37.61 -46.81 -8.39
N CYS A 29 -38.11 -45.77 -9.05
CA CYS A 29 -37.33 -44.72 -9.71
C CYS A 29 -36.67 -43.80 -8.68
N SER A 30 -37.37 -43.49 -7.59
CA SER A 30 -36.92 -42.59 -6.51
C SER A 30 -35.64 -43.07 -5.82
N ASN A 31 -35.35 -44.38 -5.89
CA ASN A 31 -34.21 -45.02 -5.24
C ASN A 31 -32.93 -45.01 -6.08
N CYS A 32 -32.95 -44.53 -7.33
CA CYS A 32 -31.73 -44.44 -8.12
C CYS A 32 -30.79 -43.41 -7.52
N PRO A 33 -29.55 -43.77 -7.12
CA PRO A 33 -28.63 -42.81 -6.53
C PRO A 33 -28.10 -41.83 -7.58
N ALA A 34 -27.55 -40.71 -7.12
CA ALA A 34 -26.84 -39.76 -7.97
C ALA A 34 -25.81 -40.48 -8.86
N GLY A 35 -25.60 -39.97 -10.08
CA GLY A 35 -24.80 -40.64 -11.11
C GLY A 35 -25.54 -41.70 -11.91
N ASN A 36 -26.80 -41.94 -11.59
CA ASN A 36 -27.67 -42.82 -12.35
C ASN A 36 -28.95 -42.08 -12.73
N PHE A 37 -29.59 -42.57 -13.80
CA PHE A 37 -30.92 -42.18 -14.21
C PHE A 37 -31.84 -43.39 -14.29
N CYS A 38 -33.13 -43.11 -14.21
CA CYS A 38 -34.18 -44.10 -14.23
C CYS A 38 -34.57 -44.43 -15.68
N GLY A 39 -34.19 -45.63 -16.13
CA GLY A 39 -34.51 -46.13 -17.46
C GLY A 39 -35.99 -46.47 -17.62
N LYS A 40 -36.50 -46.48 -18.87
CA LYS A 40 -37.89 -46.91 -19.16
C LYS A 40 -38.05 -48.44 -19.19
N ASP A 41 -36.95 -49.18 -19.12
CA ASP A 41 -36.94 -50.64 -19.28
C ASP A 41 -37.23 -51.37 -17.97
N LYS A 42 -38.01 -52.46 -18.06
CA LYS A 42 -38.48 -53.23 -16.90
C LYS A 42 -37.39 -54.07 -16.21
N ASN A 43 -36.23 -54.27 -16.84
CA ASN A 43 -35.17 -55.16 -16.36
C ASN A 43 -34.10 -54.46 -15.50
N GLN A 44 -33.90 -53.16 -15.66
CA GLN A 44 -32.88 -52.42 -14.92
C GLN A 44 -33.37 -50.99 -14.66
N ILE A 45 -33.81 -50.75 -13.42
CA ILE A 45 -34.44 -49.48 -13.05
C ILE A 45 -33.44 -48.32 -13.09
N CYS A 46 -32.21 -48.54 -12.62
CA CYS A 46 -31.18 -47.51 -12.53
C CYS A 46 -30.02 -47.81 -13.47
N LEU A 47 -29.78 -46.90 -14.41
CA LEU A 47 -28.71 -46.97 -15.40
C LEU A 47 -27.69 -45.86 -15.14
N PRO A 48 -26.38 -46.12 -15.28
CA PRO A 48 -25.37 -45.11 -15.08
C PRO A 48 -25.49 -44.00 -16.13
N CYS A 49 -25.16 -42.79 -15.74
CA CYS A 49 -25.13 -41.66 -16.67
C CYS A 49 -24.16 -41.94 -17.83
N PRO A 50 -24.57 -41.69 -19.09
CA PRO A 50 -23.68 -41.84 -20.24
C PRO A 50 -22.49 -40.86 -20.17
N PRO A 51 -21.43 -41.08 -20.96
CA PRO A 51 -20.28 -40.18 -21.02
C PRO A 51 -20.71 -38.73 -21.28
N ASN A 52 -20.04 -37.77 -20.63
CA ASN A 52 -20.36 -36.34 -20.67
C ASN A 52 -21.76 -35.98 -20.14
N SER A 53 -22.29 -36.75 -19.19
CA SER A 53 -23.50 -36.40 -18.44
C SER A 53 -23.39 -36.71 -16.95
N PHE A 54 -24.25 -36.10 -16.15
CA PHE A 54 -24.28 -36.25 -14.70
C PHE A 54 -25.71 -36.22 -14.13
N SER A 55 -25.88 -36.73 -12.92
CA SER A 55 -27.11 -36.67 -12.14
C SER A 55 -26.73 -36.37 -10.69
N SER A 56 -27.11 -35.19 -10.20
CA SER A 56 -26.72 -34.71 -8.87
C SER A 56 -27.64 -35.16 -7.75
N THR A 57 -28.87 -35.54 -8.09
CA THR A 57 -29.92 -35.94 -7.14
C THR A 57 -30.38 -37.35 -7.42
N SER A 58 -30.91 -38.03 -6.40
CA SER A 58 -31.51 -39.34 -6.59
C SER A 58 -32.80 -39.26 -7.42
N GLY A 59 -33.13 -40.35 -8.10
CA GLY A 59 -34.37 -40.53 -8.84
C GLY A 59 -34.56 -39.67 -10.08
N GLN A 60 -33.47 -39.12 -10.64
CA GLN A 60 -33.55 -38.44 -11.93
C GLN A 60 -33.96 -39.41 -13.04
N LYS A 61 -34.85 -38.97 -13.93
CA LYS A 61 -35.28 -39.74 -15.11
C LYS A 61 -34.31 -39.63 -16.28
N THR A 62 -33.45 -38.63 -16.25
CA THR A 62 -32.47 -38.30 -17.30
C THR A 62 -31.25 -37.69 -16.63
N CYS A 63 -30.07 -37.92 -17.20
CA CYS A 63 -28.86 -37.20 -16.78
C CYS A 63 -28.76 -35.87 -17.52
N ASP A 64 -28.28 -34.84 -16.82
CA ASP A 64 -27.96 -33.54 -17.38
C ASP A 64 -26.64 -33.61 -18.14
N ILE A 65 -26.55 -32.89 -19.26
CA ILE A 65 -25.31 -32.85 -20.05
C ILE A 65 -24.27 -32.01 -19.29
N CYS A 66 -23.04 -32.51 -19.23
CA CYS A 66 -21.92 -31.79 -18.64
C CYS A 66 -21.69 -30.46 -19.37
N ARG A 67 -21.54 -29.39 -18.60
CA ARG A 67 -21.09 -28.10 -19.12
C ARG A 67 -19.72 -28.25 -19.78
N GLN A 68 -19.56 -27.65 -20.96
CA GLN A 68 -18.28 -27.60 -21.64
C GLN A 68 -17.62 -26.22 -21.40
N CYS A 69 -16.37 -26.23 -20.93
CA CYS A 69 -15.58 -25.02 -20.78
C CYS A 69 -14.71 -24.85 -22.03
N GLN A 70 -15.10 -23.95 -22.93
CA GLN A 70 -14.41 -23.68 -24.20
C GLN A 70 -14.24 -22.17 -24.42
N GLY A 71 -13.34 -21.78 -25.32
CA GLY A 71 -13.08 -20.38 -25.64
C GLY A 71 -12.44 -19.64 -24.47
N VAL A 72 -13.13 -18.62 -23.94
CA VAL A 72 -12.68 -17.80 -22.79
C VAL A 72 -12.81 -18.52 -21.44
N PHE A 73 -13.38 -19.73 -21.43
CA PHE A 73 -13.53 -20.54 -20.23
C PHE A 73 -12.47 -21.65 -20.17
N ARG A 74 -11.99 -21.91 -18.95
CA ARG A 74 -11.14 -23.03 -18.58
C ARG A 74 -11.87 -23.94 -17.59
N THR A 75 -11.63 -25.24 -17.66
CA THR A 75 -12.17 -26.20 -16.69
C THR A 75 -11.48 -26.04 -15.34
N LYS A 76 -12.24 -25.59 -14.33
CA LYS A 76 -11.81 -25.53 -12.93
C LYS A 76 -12.02 -26.88 -12.24
N LYS A 77 -13.16 -27.51 -12.50
CA LYS A 77 -13.51 -28.86 -12.01
C LYS A 77 -14.08 -29.66 -13.16
N ALA A 78 -13.51 -30.84 -13.40
CA ALA A 78 -14.01 -31.74 -14.43
C ALA A 78 -15.39 -32.29 -14.07
N CYS A 79 -16.17 -32.64 -15.09
CA CYS A 79 -17.45 -33.31 -14.88
C CYS A 79 -17.24 -34.71 -14.30
N SER A 80 -18.14 -35.13 -13.43
CA SER A 80 -18.24 -36.50 -12.92
C SER A 80 -19.68 -37.00 -13.09
N PRO A 81 -19.95 -38.31 -12.93
CA PRO A 81 -21.33 -38.81 -13.00
C PRO A 81 -22.27 -38.11 -12.01
N THR A 82 -21.77 -37.60 -10.88
CA THR A 82 -22.59 -37.00 -9.81
C THR A 82 -22.56 -35.48 -9.78
N SER A 83 -21.69 -34.83 -10.57
CA SER A 83 -21.53 -33.37 -10.51
C SER A 83 -21.15 -32.78 -11.86
N ASN A 84 -21.74 -31.62 -12.15
CA ASN A 84 -21.42 -30.87 -13.36
C ASN A 84 -19.96 -30.40 -13.35
N ALA A 85 -19.43 -30.11 -14.54
CA ALA A 85 -18.19 -29.37 -14.67
C ALA A 85 -18.36 -27.93 -14.15
N GLU A 86 -17.33 -27.42 -13.48
CA GLU A 86 -17.23 -26.02 -13.08
C GLU A 86 -16.20 -25.33 -13.97
N CYS A 87 -16.58 -24.19 -14.54
CA CYS A 87 -15.73 -23.38 -15.40
C CYS A 87 -15.24 -22.13 -14.66
N GLU A 88 -14.04 -21.69 -15.01
CA GLU A 88 -13.48 -20.39 -14.66
C GLU A 88 -13.05 -19.65 -15.94
N CYS A 89 -12.74 -18.37 -15.83
CA CYS A 89 -12.23 -17.61 -16.96
C CYS A 89 -10.72 -17.81 -17.15
N ILE A 90 -10.24 -17.68 -18.39
CA ILE A 90 -8.81 -17.62 -18.67
C ILE A 90 -8.16 -16.38 -18.04
N SER A 91 -6.83 -16.38 -17.92
CA SER A 91 -6.09 -15.25 -17.35
C SER A 91 -6.37 -13.94 -18.11
N GLY A 92 -6.59 -12.86 -17.36
CA GLY A 92 -6.99 -11.56 -17.92
C GLY A 92 -8.50 -11.39 -18.05
N PHE A 93 -9.29 -12.33 -17.54
CA PHE A 93 -10.73 -12.25 -17.44
C PHE A 93 -11.20 -12.70 -16.06
N HIS A 94 -12.36 -12.21 -15.64
CA HIS A 94 -13.01 -12.62 -14.41
C HIS A 94 -14.45 -13.07 -14.65
N CYS A 95 -14.94 -13.91 -13.74
CA CYS A 95 -16.29 -14.45 -13.81
C CYS A 95 -17.35 -13.42 -13.45
N LEU A 96 -18.39 -13.34 -14.27
CA LEU A 96 -19.65 -12.65 -13.97
C LEU A 96 -20.81 -13.64 -13.93
N GLY A 97 -21.72 -13.41 -12.99
CA GLY A 97 -22.92 -14.23 -12.77
C GLY A 97 -22.67 -15.50 -11.94
N ALA A 98 -23.76 -16.09 -11.45
CA ALA A 98 -23.72 -17.33 -10.67
C ALA A 98 -23.17 -18.48 -11.52
N GLY A 99 -22.20 -19.23 -10.99
CA GLY A 99 -21.57 -20.32 -11.72
C GLY A 99 -20.69 -19.87 -12.90
N CYS A 100 -20.25 -18.61 -12.95
CA CYS A 100 -19.37 -18.09 -14.01
C CYS A 100 -19.95 -18.28 -15.41
N THR A 101 -21.15 -17.76 -15.68
CA THR A 101 -21.81 -17.89 -16.99
C THR A 101 -21.19 -16.97 -18.05
N MET A 102 -20.51 -15.90 -17.64
CA MET A 102 -19.86 -14.93 -18.51
C MET A 102 -18.45 -14.59 -18.01
N CYS A 103 -17.54 -14.31 -18.94
CA CYS A 103 -16.20 -13.80 -18.65
C CYS A 103 -16.10 -12.35 -19.11
N GLU A 104 -15.69 -11.48 -18.21
CA GLU A 104 -15.43 -10.07 -18.50
C GLU A 104 -13.94 -9.78 -18.41
N GLN A 105 -13.43 -8.99 -19.36
CA GLN A 105 -12.02 -8.68 -19.48
C GLN A 105 -11.55 -7.83 -18.28
N ASP A 106 -10.44 -8.22 -17.67
CA ASP A 106 -9.75 -7.39 -16.70
C ASP A 106 -8.94 -6.31 -17.41
N CYS A 107 -9.03 -5.08 -16.94
CA CYS A 107 -8.20 -3.98 -17.43
C CYS A 107 -6.91 -3.85 -16.62
N LYS A 108 -5.93 -3.11 -17.17
CA LYS A 108 -4.70 -2.79 -16.43
C LYS A 108 -4.98 -1.69 -15.41
N GLN A 109 -4.06 -1.49 -14.47
CA GLN A 109 -4.06 -0.27 -13.68
C GLN A 109 -3.93 0.94 -14.62
N GLY A 110 -4.63 2.00 -14.26
CA GLY A 110 -4.82 3.19 -15.08
C GLY A 110 -5.69 3.00 -16.30
N GLN A 111 -6.49 1.93 -16.32
CA GLN A 111 -7.55 1.72 -17.30
C GLN A 111 -8.88 1.47 -16.63
N GLU A 112 -9.98 1.73 -17.32
CA GLU A 112 -11.32 1.32 -16.95
C GLU A 112 -11.99 0.55 -18.08
N LEU A 113 -12.98 -0.27 -17.74
CA LEU A 113 -13.75 -1.01 -18.72
C LEU A 113 -14.90 -0.13 -19.25
N THR A 114 -14.88 0.14 -20.56
CA THR A 114 -15.90 0.89 -21.28
C THR A 114 -16.65 -0.01 -22.27
N LYS A 115 -17.64 0.52 -22.99
CA LYS A 115 -18.37 -0.22 -24.03
C LYS A 115 -17.45 -0.64 -25.18
N GLU A 116 -16.38 0.12 -25.41
CA GLU A 116 -15.38 -0.11 -26.45
C GLU A 116 -14.23 -1.02 -25.94
N GLY A 117 -14.26 -1.46 -24.68
CA GLY A 117 -13.23 -2.25 -24.03
C GLY A 117 -12.41 -1.45 -23.02
N CYS A 118 -11.20 -1.92 -22.69
CA CYS A 118 -10.35 -1.21 -21.74
C CYS A 118 -9.82 0.09 -22.33
N GLN A 119 -10.12 1.21 -21.68
CA GLN A 119 -9.61 2.54 -22.02
C GLN A 119 -8.71 3.08 -20.91
N ASP A 120 -7.67 3.81 -21.30
CA ASP A 120 -6.79 4.50 -20.36
C ASP A 120 -7.55 5.64 -19.65
N CYS A 121 -7.24 5.85 -18.37
CA CYS A 121 -7.78 6.98 -17.62
C CYS A 121 -7.36 8.32 -18.26
N CYS A 122 -8.34 9.21 -18.39
CA CYS A 122 -8.12 10.59 -18.83
C CYS A 122 -7.17 11.34 -17.90
N PHE A 123 -6.55 12.41 -18.42
CA PHE A 123 -5.73 13.29 -17.58
C PHE A 123 -6.55 13.87 -16.42
N GLY A 124 -5.97 13.87 -15.22
CA GLY A 124 -6.66 14.29 -14.00
C GLY A 124 -7.43 13.17 -13.30
N THR A 125 -7.42 11.94 -13.83
CA THR A 125 -8.03 10.76 -13.19
C THR A 125 -7.03 9.61 -13.04
N PHE A 126 -7.37 8.66 -12.18
CA PHE A 126 -6.58 7.46 -11.96
C PHE A 126 -7.42 6.24 -11.62
N ASN A 127 -6.87 5.05 -11.81
CA ASN A 127 -7.41 3.80 -11.31
C ASN A 127 -6.27 2.87 -10.87
N ASP A 128 -6.24 2.51 -9.61
CA ASP A 128 -5.25 1.62 -8.99
C ASP A 128 -5.67 0.14 -9.01
N GLN A 129 -6.85 -0.18 -9.53
CA GLN A 129 -7.44 -1.53 -9.54
C GLN A 129 -7.65 -2.04 -10.97
N LYS A 130 -7.51 -3.36 -11.18
CA LYS A 130 -7.77 -3.99 -12.48
C LYS A 130 -9.26 -4.02 -12.89
N ARG A 131 -10.14 -3.85 -11.90
CA ARG A 131 -11.61 -3.89 -12.02
C ARG A 131 -12.24 -2.59 -11.49
N GLY A 132 -11.44 -1.54 -11.40
CA GLY A 132 -11.88 -0.23 -10.94
C GLY A 132 -12.39 0.65 -12.08
N VAL A 133 -12.82 1.85 -11.69
CA VAL A 133 -13.26 2.93 -12.59
C VAL A 133 -12.29 4.09 -12.37
N CYS A 134 -12.02 4.85 -13.43
CA CYS A 134 -11.17 6.02 -13.35
C CYS A 134 -11.85 7.10 -12.50
N ARG A 135 -11.19 7.47 -11.41
CA ARG A 135 -11.66 8.48 -10.45
C ARG A 135 -10.76 9.71 -10.46
N PRO A 136 -11.30 10.92 -10.22
CA PRO A 136 -10.49 12.14 -10.25
C PRO A 136 -9.38 12.11 -9.20
N TRP A 137 -8.26 12.77 -9.51
CA TRP A 137 -7.19 12.97 -8.54
C TRP A 137 -7.67 13.78 -7.34
N THR A 138 -7.08 13.48 -6.17
CA THR A 138 -7.29 14.25 -4.95
C THR A 138 -6.85 15.70 -5.15
N ASN A 139 -7.73 16.64 -4.83
CA ASN A 139 -7.43 18.07 -4.89
C ASN A 139 -6.84 18.56 -3.56
N CYS A 140 -5.51 18.64 -3.49
CA CYS A 140 -4.79 19.05 -2.28
C CYS A 140 -5.13 20.48 -1.82
N SER A 141 -5.53 21.36 -2.75
CA SER A 141 -5.83 22.75 -2.43
C SER A 141 -7.08 22.91 -1.55
N LEU A 142 -8.00 21.93 -1.57
CA LEU A 142 -9.18 21.93 -0.69
C LEU A 142 -8.79 21.85 0.79
N ASP A 143 -7.68 21.18 1.09
CA ASP A 143 -7.16 20.99 2.44
C ASP A 143 -6.06 22.00 2.81
N GLY A 144 -5.80 23.01 1.97
CA GLY A 144 -4.68 23.94 2.16
C GLY A 144 -3.30 23.29 2.08
N LYS A 145 -3.21 22.13 1.41
CA LYS A 145 -1.99 21.35 1.20
C LYS A 145 -1.41 21.60 -0.20
N SER A 146 -0.11 21.40 -0.36
CA SER A 146 0.55 21.37 -1.66
C SER A 146 0.68 19.95 -2.19
N VAL A 147 0.74 19.81 -3.52
CA VAL A 147 1.04 18.54 -4.19
C VAL A 147 2.52 18.19 -3.95
N LEU A 148 2.78 17.09 -3.25
CA LEU A 148 4.14 16.56 -3.06
C LEU A 148 4.56 15.66 -4.22
N VAL A 149 3.65 14.78 -4.64
CA VAL A 149 3.87 13.87 -5.77
C VAL A 149 2.67 13.95 -6.70
N ASN A 150 2.94 14.19 -7.98
CA ASN A 150 1.89 14.30 -8.97
C ASN A 150 1.21 12.95 -9.22
N GLY A 151 -0.09 13.02 -9.53
CA GLY A 151 -0.89 11.87 -9.91
C GLY A 151 -0.45 11.30 -11.26
N THR A 152 -0.84 10.05 -11.50
CA THR A 152 -0.72 9.40 -12.81
C THR A 152 -2.03 8.70 -13.12
N LYS A 153 -2.15 8.05 -14.29
CA LYS A 153 -3.30 7.19 -14.55
C LYS A 153 -3.42 6.03 -13.56
N GLU A 154 -2.34 5.57 -12.93
CA GLU A 154 -2.37 4.41 -12.02
C GLU A 154 -2.45 4.78 -10.54
N ARG A 155 -2.11 6.02 -10.17
CA ARG A 155 -1.97 6.44 -8.77
C ARG A 155 -2.48 7.85 -8.54
N ASP A 156 -3.00 8.07 -7.35
CA ASP A 156 -3.48 9.38 -6.93
C ASP A 156 -2.33 10.36 -6.71
N VAL A 157 -2.69 11.64 -6.63
CA VAL A 157 -1.85 12.71 -6.11
C VAL A 157 -1.57 12.48 -4.63
N VAL A 158 -0.33 12.72 -4.21
CA VAL A 158 0.05 12.71 -2.78
C VAL A 158 0.15 14.15 -2.29
N CYS A 159 -0.69 14.50 -1.31
CA CYS A 159 -0.71 15.82 -0.70
C CYS A 159 0.24 15.90 0.51
N GLY A 160 0.75 17.10 0.79
CA GLY A 160 1.55 17.37 1.97
C GLY A 160 1.49 18.83 2.43
N PRO A 161 2.12 19.15 3.56
CA PRO A 161 2.13 20.49 4.10
C PRO A 161 2.76 21.47 3.11
N THR A 162 2.18 22.67 3.03
CA THR A 162 2.70 23.74 2.19
C THR A 162 4.09 24.12 2.69
N SER A 163 5.08 24.15 1.79
CA SER A 163 6.51 24.42 2.07
C SER A 163 6.82 25.76 2.75
N ALA A 164 5.81 26.53 3.16
CA ALA A 164 5.94 27.67 4.04
C ALA A 164 6.36 27.30 5.48
N ASP A 165 6.19 26.03 5.90
CA ASP A 165 6.68 25.54 7.20
C ASP A 165 8.12 24.99 7.16
N PHE A 166 8.68 24.78 5.97
CA PHE A 166 10.09 24.44 5.79
C PHE A 166 10.86 25.66 5.29
N SER A 167 10.93 26.68 6.13
CA SER A 167 11.95 27.71 5.97
C SER A 167 13.32 27.11 6.35
N PRO A 168 14.33 27.04 5.45
CA PRO A 168 15.70 26.67 5.81
C PRO A 168 16.42 27.77 6.60
N GLY A 169 15.71 28.83 7.01
CA GLY A 169 16.26 30.00 7.72
C GLY A 169 15.67 30.23 9.11
N GLY A 170 14.84 29.32 9.64
CA GLY A 170 14.31 29.42 10.98
C GLY A 170 15.32 28.92 12.01
N HIS A 171 16.23 29.78 12.47
CA HIS A 171 16.95 29.50 13.72
C HIS A 171 15.89 29.26 14.80
N THR A 172 15.77 28.02 15.25
CA THR A 172 14.89 27.70 16.38
C THR A 172 15.25 28.65 17.53
N PRO A 173 14.28 29.14 18.32
CA PRO A 173 14.57 30.02 19.46
C PRO A 173 15.62 29.40 20.40
N GLN A 174 15.71 28.07 20.43
CA GLN A 174 16.78 27.32 21.08
C GLN A 174 18.19 27.64 20.55
N LEU A 175 18.42 27.60 19.23
CA LEU A 175 19.73 27.86 18.62
C LEU A 175 20.22 29.29 18.89
N ILE A 176 19.33 30.28 18.83
CA ILE A 176 19.68 31.68 19.14
C ILE A 176 20.08 31.81 20.62
N ILE A 177 19.32 31.17 21.53
CA ILE A 177 19.63 31.17 22.96
C ILE A 177 20.97 30.46 23.24
N PHE A 178 21.25 29.33 22.59
CA PHE A 178 22.52 28.62 22.73
C PHE A 178 23.71 29.45 22.23
N LEU A 179 23.58 30.14 21.09
CA LEU A 179 24.63 31.02 20.56
C LEU A 179 24.87 32.24 21.48
N ALA A 180 23.80 32.83 22.03
CA ALA A 180 23.93 33.94 22.98
C ALA A 180 24.61 33.51 24.30
N LEU A 181 24.26 32.34 24.83
CA LEU A 181 24.86 31.78 26.06
C LEU A 181 26.34 31.41 25.86
N THR A 182 26.67 30.79 24.73
CA THR A 182 28.07 30.43 24.41
C THR A 182 28.94 31.66 24.18
N SER A 183 28.43 32.67 23.48
CA SER A 183 29.13 33.96 23.32
C SER A 183 29.34 34.66 24.66
N SER A 184 28.32 34.70 25.52
CA SER A 184 28.40 35.37 26.82
C SER A 184 29.44 34.69 27.73
N THR A 185 29.39 33.36 27.83
CA THR A 185 30.35 32.58 28.63
C THR A 185 31.78 32.73 28.13
N ALA A 186 32.01 32.72 26.81
CA ALA A 186 33.34 32.96 26.24
C ALA A 186 33.89 34.35 26.60
N LEU A 187 33.07 35.40 26.50
CA LEU A 187 33.47 36.77 26.88
C LEU A 187 33.82 36.88 28.36
N PHE A 188 33.03 36.26 29.24
CA PHE A 188 33.34 36.21 30.67
C PHE A 188 34.67 35.51 30.94
N LEU A 189 34.93 34.37 30.30
CA LEU A 189 36.19 33.63 30.46
C LEU A 189 37.39 34.46 30.00
N VAL A 190 37.31 35.11 28.84
CA VAL A 190 38.37 36.00 28.34
C VAL A 190 38.61 37.16 29.31
N PHE A 191 37.55 37.79 29.82
CA PHE A 191 37.65 38.85 30.81
C PHE A 191 38.35 38.37 32.09
N PHE A 192 37.99 37.21 32.63
CA PHE A 192 38.66 36.63 33.78
C PHE A 192 40.14 36.32 33.50
N LEU A 193 40.48 35.80 32.32
CA LEU A 193 41.87 35.57 31.93
C LEU A 193 42.67 36.88 31.83
N VAL A 194 42.08 37.94 31.27
CA VAL A 194 42.70 39.27 31.21
C VAL A 194 42.89 39.85 32.61
N LEU A 195 41.92 39.71 33.51
CA LEU A 195 42.05 40.13 34.90
C LEU A 195 43.16 39.35 35.63
N ARG A 196 43.19 38.03 35.48
CA ARG A 196 44.26 37.18 36.05
C ARG A 196 45.62 37.60 35.52
N PHE A 197 45.74 37.81 34.21
CA PHE A 197 46.98 38.27 33.59
C PHE A 197 47.37 39.67 34.07
N SER A 198 46.41 40.57 34.25
CA SER A 198 46.63 41.92 34.77
C SER A 198 47.08 41.90 36.23
N VAL A 199 46.47 41.05 37.07
CA VAL A 199 46.87 40.85 38.47
C VAL A 199 48.26 40.20 38.57
N VAL A 200 48.57 39.20 37.73
CA VAL A 200 49.91 38.59 37.66
C VAL A 200 50.94 39.60 37.17
N LYS A 201 50.62 40.40 36.15
CA LYS A 201 51.50 41.46 35.63
C LYS A 201 51.71 42.57 36.68
N GLN A 202 50.67 42.92 37.44
CA GLN A 202 50.74 43.88 38.53
C GLN A 202 51.51 43.32 39.74
N GLY A 203 51.36 42.03 40.05
CA GLY A 203 52.15 41.32 41.06
C GLY A 203 53.62 41.23 40.68
N ARG A 204 53.93 40.94 39.41
CA ARG A 204 55.30 40.97 38.86
C ARG A 204 55.90 42.38 38.90
N LYS A 205 55.12 43.41 38.54
CA LYS A 205 55.53 44.82 38.69
C LYS A 205 55.79 45.20 40.15
N LYS A 206 54.94 44.76 41.08
CA LYS A 206 55.09 44.99 42.53
C LYS A 206 56.32 44.25 43.09
N LEU A 207 56.60 43.03 42.63
CA LEU A 207 57.81 42.27 42.97
C LEU A 207 59.08 42.93 42.43
N LEU A 208 59.07 43.41 41.18
CA LEU A 208 60.19 44.14 40.57
C LEU A 208 60.46 45.48 41.27
N TYR A 209 59.42 46.11 41.82
CA TYR A 209 59.53 47.34 42.59
C TYR A 209 60.13 47.09 43.98
N ILE A 210 59.81 45.96 44.63
CA ILE A 210 60.39 45.56 45.94
C ILE A 210 61.87 45.15 45.80
N PHE A 211 62.29 44.58 44.67
CA PHE A 211 63.70 44.22 44.42
C PHE A 211 64.59 45.45 44.10
N LYS A 212 64.02 46.66 44.01
CA LYS A 212 64.72 47.87 43.57
C LYS A 212 64.66 49.00 44.62
N GLN A 213 65.18 48.75 45.82
CA GLN A 213 65.68 49.78 46.73
C GLN A 213 67.11 49.41 47.21
N PRO A 214 67.98 50.40 47.53
CA PRO A 214 69.30 50.49 46.93
C PRO A 214 70.45 50.17 47.92
N GLN A 215 71.56 49.63 47.38
CA GLN A 215 72.87 49.68 48.03
C GLN A 215 73.77 50.70 47.34
N THR A 216 74.49 51.42 48.19
CA THR A 216 75.34 52.61 48.11
C THR A 216 76.67 52.48 47.36
N ALA A 217 77.20 53.64 46.92
CA ALA A 217 78.61 54.12 46.86
C ALA A 217 78.99 54.69 45.45
N GLN A 218 79.15 56.03 45.32
CA GLN A 218 80.43 56.79 45.25
C GLN A 218 81.09 56.66 43.85
N GLU A 219 81.56 57.67 43.11
CA GLU A 219 82.33 58.89 43.45
C GLU A 219 82.44 59.83 42.22
N GLU A 220 83.06 60.98 42.43
CA GLU A 220 83.24 62.24 41.67
C GLU A 220 84.15 62.07 40.41
N ASP A 221 84.31 62.99 39.43
CA ASP A 221 84.78 64.38 39.54
C ASP A 221 84.76 65.09 38.15
N ALA A 222 84.91 66.43 38.15
CA ALA A 222 84.73 67.38 37.06
C ALA A 222 85.95 67.60 36.13
N CYS A 223 85.76 68.15 34.91
CA CYS A 223 86.62 69.21 34.35
C CYS A 223 86.07 69.86 33.05
N SER A 224 86.57 71.06 32.76
CA SER A 224 86.07 72.11 31.86
C SER A 224 87.04 72.37 30.67
N CYS A 225 86.51 73.02 29.61
CA CYS A 225 87.15 73.99 28.68
C CYS A 225 87.29 73.66 27.16
N ARG A 226 86.57 74.47 26.35
CA ARG A 226 87.01 75.34 25.20
C ARG A 226 87.14 74.79 23.75
N PHE A 227 86.41 75.44 22.83
CA PHE A 227 86.45 75.47 21.34
C PHE A 227 87.61 76.34 20.78
N PRO A 228 88.05 76.27 19.49
CA PRO A 228 87.33 76.55 18.20
C PRO A 228 87.64 75.54 17.05
N GLU A 229 86.85 75.32 15.98
CA GLU A 229 86.40 76.10 14.79
C GLU A 229 87.47 76.29 13.67
N GLU A 230 87.17 75.72 12.48
CA GLU A 230 87.55 76.08 11.07
C GLU A 230 87.33 74.83 10.18
N GLU A 231 86.37 74.79 9.24
CA GLU A 231 86.30 75.40 7.89
C GLU A 231 86.85 74.45 6.80
N GLU A 232 85.95 73.98 5.91
CA GLU A 232 86.07 74.16 4.45
C GLU A 232 84.86 73.51 3.74
N GLY A 233 84.10 74.34 3.04
CA GLY A 233 83.03 73.94 2.14
C GLY A 233 83.48 73.88 0.69
N GLU A 234 82.60 73.38 -0.19
CA GLU A 234 82.60 73.77 -1.60
C GLU A 234 81.18 73.69 -2.20
N CYS A 235 80.92 74.65 -3.09
CA CYS A 235 79.70 75.06 -3.79
C CYS A 235 79.26 74.05 -4.90
N GLU A 236 78.22 74.17 -5.73
CA GLU A 236 77.42 75.23 -6.39
C GLU A 236 76.02 74.60 -6.73
N LEU A 237 74.95 75.23 -7.21
CA LEU A 237 74.66 76.51 -7.90
C LEU A 237 73.16 76.81 -7.75
#